data_AF-A0A4P8V0U0-F1
#
_entry.id   AF-A0A4P8V0U0-F1
#
_cell.length_a   1.000
_cell.length_b   1.000
_cell.length_c   1.000
_cell.angle_alpha   90.00
_cell.angle_beta   90.00
_cell.angle_gamma   90.00
#
_symmetry.space_group_name_H-M   'P 1'
#
loop_
_entity.id
_entity.type
_entity.pdbx_description
1 polymer ?
#
loop_
_entity_poly.entity_id
_entity_poly.type
_entity_poly.pdbx_seq_one_letter_code
_entity_poly.pdbx_strand_id
1 'polypeptide(L)'
;MKLTDVFDKLPALYHKPFSQLKLQEDLTSFTINKGNTGQFLQQLLDMPNNSDLTDFKDGELKTNKADSNGKPRETMFITQISKDFDSLFFNDTVENRLLAKISNLLYLPVCKNSKEPNDWYFLPAYHINCKENHDLFQQFHDDFETIKAKILHDLENSSDKFIHTSNGKYIQIRSKDAKRANGQYNPIFCTTLDRHVSNKNHAFYFKKEFMLDIQNGTIKADKIV
;
A
#
# COMPACT_ATOMS: atom_id res chain seq x y z
N MET A 1 -17.76 -3.23 -8.23
CA MET A 1 -17.26 -4.59 -7.99
C MET A 1 -16.90 -4.70 -6.51
N LYS A 2 -17.27 -5.80 -5.85
CA LYS A 2 -16.77 -6.18 -4.54
C LYS A 2 -15.49 -7.01 -4.69
N LEU A 3 -14.71 -7.09 -3.63
CA LEU A 3 -13.45 -7.82 -3.59
C LEU A 3 -13.64 -9.32 -3.89
N THR A 4 -14.72 -9.92 -3.41
CA THR A 4 -15.02 -11.35 -3.66
C THR A 4 -15.40 -11.65 -5.11
N ASP A 5 -15.85 -10.64 -5.88
CA ASP A 5 -16.30 -10.85 -7.27
C ASP A 5 -15.15 -11.29 -8.20
N VAL A 6 -13.89 -11.13 -7.77
CA VAL A 6 -12.72 -11.49 -8.56
C VAL A 6 -12.07 -12.81 -8.14
N PHE A 7 -12.51 -13.46 -7.06
CA PHE A 7 -11.82 -14.61 -6.49
C PHE A 7 -11.68 -15.76 -7.49
N ASP A 8 -12.74 -16.11 -8.18
CA ASP A 8 -12.76 -17.21 -9.16
C ASP A 8 -11.86 -16.94 -10.38
N LYS A 9 -11.48 -15.68 -10.63
CA LYS A 9 -10.58 -15.30 -11.74
C LYS A 9 -9.10 -15.46 -11.38
N LEU A 10 -8.74 -15.31 -10.09
CA LEU A 10 -7.34 -15.20 -9.68
C LEU A 10 -6.52 -16.48 -9.92
N PRO A 11 -7.02 -17.71 -9.67
CA PRO A 11 -6.27 -18.93 -9.91
C PRO A 11 -5.73 -19.05 -11.34
N ALA A 12 -6.49 -18.56 -12.33
CA ALA A 12 -6.09 -18.56 -13.72
C ALA A 12 -4.89 -17.64 -14.02
N LEU A 13 -4.51 -16.74 -13.11
CA LEU A 13 -3.39 -15.80 -13.27
C LEU A 13 -2.10 -16.28 -12.60
N TYR A 14 -2.20 -17.17 -11.62
CA TYR A 14 -1.06 -17.55 -10.78
C TYR A 14 0.01 -18.30 -11.56
N HIS A 15 1.27 -17.97 -11.27
CA HIS A 15 2.47 -18.60 -11.84
C HIS A 15 2.58 -18.52 -13.37
N LYS A 16 1.69 -17.80 -14.05
CA LYS A 16 1.80 -17.50 -15.48
C LYS A 16 2.67 -16.28 -15.67
N PRO A 17 3.75 -16.38 -16.49
CA PRO A 17 4.50 -15.21 -16.92
C PRO A 17 3.57 -14.15 -17.49
N PHE A 18 3.86 -12.87 -17.23
CA PHE A 18 3.05 -11.76 -17.73
C PHE A 18 2.96 -11.75 -19.26
N SER A 19 3.98 -12.27 -19.95
CA SER A 19 3.97 -12.49 -21.40
C SER A 19 2.84 -13.41 -21.88
N GLN A 20 2.37 -14.34 -21.04
CA GLN A 20 1.28 -15.28 -21.35
C GLN A 20 -0.11 -14.78 -20.94
N LEU A 21 -0.19 -13.73 -20.13
CA LEU A 21 -1.45 -13.12 -19.67
C LEU A 21 -1.93 -12.01 -20.62
N LYS A 22 -1.28 -11.81 -21.76
CA LYS A 22 -1.38 -10.58 -22.57
C LYS A 22 -2.72 -10.35 -23.27
N LEU A 23 -3.16 -9.08 -23.16
CA LEU A 23 -3.97 -8.30 -24.12
C LEU A 23 -3.37 -6.90 -24.44
N GLN A 24 -2.18 -6.50 -23.94
CA GLN A 24 -1.53 -5.18 -24.23
C GLN A 24 -0.02 -5.27 -24.59
N GLU A 25 0.46 -4.26 -25.32
CA GLU A 25 1.68 -4.34 -26.16
C GLU A 25 3.03 -4.10 -25.44
N ASP A 26 3.14 -3.26 -24.39
CA ASP A 26 4.46 -2.87 -23.82
C ASP A 26 4.62 -3.02 -22.29
N LEU A 27 5.27 -4.10 -21.86
CA LEU A 27 5.60 -4.39 -20.47
C LEU A 27 6.89 -3.69 -19.97
N THR A 28 7.70 -3.09 -20.85
CA THR A 28 8.99 -2.47 -20.45
C THR A 28 8.79 -1.29 -19.49
N SER A 29 7.67 -0.58 -19.65
CA SER A 29 7.22 0.52 -18.80
C SER A 29 7.05 0.15 -17.32
N PHE A 30 6.92 -1.14 -16.98
CA PHE A 30 6.69 -1.60 -15.60
C PHE A 30 7.90 -1.43 -14.68
N THR A 31 9.10 -1.39 -15.26
CA THR A 31 10.33 -1.10 -14.52
C THR A 31 10.46 0.39 -14.18
N ILE A 32 9.88 1.25 -15.01
CA ILE A 32 9.92 2.71 -14.91
C ILE A 32 8.80 3.19 -13.98
N ASN A 33 7.57 2.76 -14.23
CA ASN A 33 6.42 3.07 -13.39
C ASN A 33 6.02 1.86 -12.54
N LYS A 34 6.41 1.91 -11.26
CA LYS A 34 6.10 0.87 -10.27
C LYS A 34 4.60 0.60 -10.10
N GLY A 35 3.73 1.56 -10.47
CA GLY A 35 2.27 1.42 -10.43
C GLY A 35 1.70 0.51 -11.53
N ASN A 36 2.44 0.26 -12.63
CA ASN A 36 1.92 -0.46 -13.78
C ASN A 36 1.57 -1.92 -13.46
N THR A 37 2.26 -2.56 -12.51
CA THR A 37 1.93 -3.94 -12.09
C THR A 37 0.54 -4.03 -11.46
N GLY A 38 0.16 -3.03 -10.65
CA GLY A 38 -1.19 -2.98 -10.06
C GLY A 38 -2.25 -2.71 -11.13
N GLN A 39 -1.98 -1.77 -12.04
CA GLN A 39 -2.89 -1.45 -13.15
C GLN A 39 -3.08 -2.64 -14.10
N PHE A 40 -2.02 -3.41 -14.35
CA PHE A 40 -2.09 -4.64 -15.14
C PHE A 40 -2.99 -5.69 -14.48
N LEU A 41 -2.87 -5.86 -13.17
CA LEU A 41 -3.76 -6.76 -12.44
C LEU A 41 -5.22 -6.28 -12.51
N GLN A 42 -5.48 -4.98 -12.35
CA GLN A 42 -6.82 -4.41 -12.52
C GLN A 42 -7.39 -4.72 -13.92
N GLN A 43 -6.59 -4.55 -14.99
CA GLN A 43 -7.01 -4.89 -16.35
C GLN A 43 -7.37 -6.37 -16.49
N LEU A 44 -6.55 -7.28 -15.97
CA LEU A 44 -6.80 -8.74 -16.01
C LEU A 44 -8.06 -9.16 -15.24
N LEU A 45 -8.51 -8.34 -14.29
CA LEU A 45 -9.70 -8.57 -13.48
C LEU A 45 -10.95 -7.85 -14.02
N ASP A 46 -10.83 -7.15 -15.15
CA ASP A 46 -11.86 -6.27 -15.74
C ASP A 46 -12.27 -5.12 -14.80
N MET A 47 -11.30 -4.57 -14.07
CA MET A 47 -11.50 -3.44 -13.16
C MET A 47 -11.11 -2.12 -13.83
N PRO A 48 -11.89 -1.04 -13.64
CA PRO A 48 -11.51 0.28 -14.11
C PRO A 48 -10.31 0.81 -13.31
N ASN A 49 -9.41 1.52 -13.97
CA ASN A 49 -8.36 2.30 -13.31
C ASN A 49 -8.93 3.67 -12.95
N ASN A 50 -9.19 3.92 -11.67
CA ASN A 50 -9.80 5.15 -11.18
C ASN A 50 -9.00 5.76 -10.00
N SER A 51 -9.49 6.87 -9.44
CA SER A 51 -8.86 7.55 -8.30
C SER A 51 -9.69 7.47 -7.01
N ASP A 52 -10.56 6.45 -6.92
CA ASP A 52 -11.42 6.22 -5.77
C ASP A 52 -10.58 5.91 -4.51
N LEU A 53 -11.21 6.02 -3.33
CA LEU A 53 -10.53 5.71 -2.06
C LEU A 53 -10.02 4.27 -2.03
N THR A 54 -10.75 3.33 -2.63
CA THR A 54 -10.42 1.90 -2.69
C THR A 54 -10.67 1.33 -4.08
N ASP A 55 -9.92 0.29 -4.47
CA ASP A 55 -10.08 -0.36 -5.79
C ASP A 55 -11.41 -1.12 -5.92
N PHE A 56 -11.94 -1.66 -4.82
CA PHE A 56 -13.26 -2.29 -4.74
C PHE A 56 -14.21 -1.44 -3.90
N LYS A 57 -15.51 -1.67 -4.04
CA LYS A 57 -16.54 -1.01 -3.21
C LYS A 57 -16.37 -1.28 -1.71
N ASP A 58 -15.76 -2.40 -1.37
CA ASP A 58 -15.64 -2.91 0.00
C ASP A 58 -14.21 -3.27 0.39
N GLY A 59 -13.19 -2.96 -0.42
CA GLY A 59 -11.82 -3.32 -0.11
C GLY A 59 -10.79 -2.81 -1.10
N GLU A 60 -9.52 -3.03 -0.79
CA GLU A 60 -8.36 -2.54 -1.54
C GLU A 60 -7.62 -3.68 -2.23
N LEU A 61 -7.06 -3.41 -3.41
CA LEU A 61 -6.15 -4.31 -4.11
C LEU A 61 -4.70 -3.87 -3.88
N LYS A 62 -3.84 -4.75 -3.37
CA LYS A 62 -2.40 -4.46 -3.27
C LYS A 62 -1.54 -5.53 -3.90
N THR A 63 -0.47 -5.07 -4.52
CA THR A 63 0.63 -5.91 -5.00
C THR A 63 1.94 -5.51 -4.35
N ASN A 64 2.85 -6.46 -4.20
CA ASN A 64 4.20 -6.21 -3.68
C ASN A 64 5.24 -7.06 -4.41
N LYS A 65 6.43 -6.49 -4.65
CA LYS A 65 7.55 -7.24 -5.19
C LYS A 65 8.01 -8.32 -4.22
N ALA A 66 7.96 -9.57 -4.65
CA ALA A 66 8.37 -10.75 -3.91
C ALA A 66 9.42 -11.56 -4.68
N ASP A 67 10.02 -12.55 -3.99
CA ASP A 67 10.69 -13.67 -4.66
C ASP A 67 9.70 -14.78 -5.04
N SER A 68 10.21 -15.88 -5.59
CA SER A 68 9.41 -17.03 -6.05
C SER A 68 8.68 -17.77 -4.92
N ASN A 69 9.11 -17.59 -3.67
CA ASN A 69 8.49 -18.20 -2.49
C ASN A 69 7.48 -17.25 -1.84
N GLY A 70 7.25 -16.08 -2.42
CA GLY A 70 6.39 -15.03 -1.85
C GLY A 70 7.13 -14.03 -0.98
N LYS A 71 8.37 -14.28 -0.56
CA LYS A 71 9.04 -13.44 0.43
C LYS A 71 9.13 -11.98 -0.07
N PRO A 72 8.58 -11.01 0.67
CA PRO A 72 8.53 -9.62 0.23
C PRO A 72 9.93 -9.00 0.15
N ARG A 73 10.21 -8.31 -0.95
CA ARG A 73 11.48 -7.64 -1.22
C ARG A 73 11.45 -6.14 -0.95
N GLU A 74 10.28 -5.55 -0.80
CA GLU A 74 10.09 -4.14 -0.48
C GLU A 74 8.88 -3.92 0.44
N THR A 75 8.77 -2.74 1.03
CA THR A 75 7.58 -2.29 1.76
C THR A 75 6.43 -2.03 0.79
N MET A 76 5.18 -2.22 1.21
CA MET A 76 4.01 -2.07 0.34
C MET A 76 3.33 -0.72 0.55
N PHE A 77 3.15 0.07 -0.51
CA PHE A 77 2.53 1.40 -0.42
C PHE A 77 1.05 1.31 -0.04
N ILE A 78 0.60 2.18 0.87
CA ILE A 78 -0.81 2.28 1.26
C ILE A 78 -1.44 3.54 0.68
N THR A 79 -1.04 4.72 1.16
CA THR A 79 -1.62 6.02 0.76
C THR A 79 -0.69 7.19 1.11
N GLN A 80 -0.71 8.27 0.31
CA GLN A 80 0.04 9.52 0.56
C GLN A 80 -0.75 10.44 1.49
N ILE A 81 -0.07 11.13 2.42
CA ILE A 81 -0.72 11.88 3.51
C ILE A 81 -0.96 13.37 3.22
N SER A 82 -0.45 13.90 2.11
CA SER A 82 -0.47 15.36 1.91
C SER A 82 -1.87 15.98 1.83
N LYS A 83 -2.86 15.23 1.35
CA LYS A 83 -4.22 15.77 1.10
C LYS A 83 -5.10 15.86 2.35
N ASP A 84 -4.69 15.21 3.42
CA ASP A 84 -5.52 14.93 4.60
C ASP A 84 -4.66 14.92 5.87
N PHE A 85 -3.48 15.53 5.81
CA PHE A 85 -2.50 15.57 6.89
C PHE A 85 -3.14 16.06 8.18
N ASP A 86 -3.82 17.21 8.11
CA ASP A 86 -4.55 17.79 9.24
C ASP A 86 -5.56 16.81 9.83
N SER A 87 -6.41 16.20 8.99
CA SER A 87 -7.41 15.24 9.46
C SER A 87 -6.83 13.96 10.05
N LEU A 88 -5.64 13.53 9.60
CA LEU A 88 -4.99 12.34 10.15
C LEU A 88 -4.37 12.62 11.52
N PHE A 89 -3.73 13.77 11.70
CA PHE A 89 -2.89 13.99 12.88
C PHE A 89 -3.49 14.92 13.94
N PHE A 90 -4.49 15.74 13.58
CA PHE A 90 -5.09 16.72 14.49
C PHE A 90 -6.57 16.46 14.79
N ASN A 91 -7.23 15.53 14.09
CA ASN A 91 -8.56 15.08 14.48
C ASN A 91 -8.45 13.91 15.48
N ASP A 92 -9.38 13.87 16.44
CA ASP A 92 -9.52 12.80 17.42
C ASP A 92 -10.61 11.80 17.01
N THR A 93 -10.47 11.24 15.81
CA THR A 93 -11.34 10.16 15.34
C THR A 93 -10.56 8.85 15.22
N VAL A 94 -11.05 7.82 15.89
CA VAL A 94 -10.57 6.42 15.75
C VAL A 94 -10.71 5.98 14.30
N GLU A 95 -11.80 6.36 13.65
CA GLU A 95 -11.99 6.15 12.23
C GLU A 95 -11.18 7.18 11.44
N ASN A 96 -10.22 6.67 10.66
CA ASN A 96 -9.47 7.48 9.73
C ASN A 96 -9.33 6.74 8.39
N ARG A 97 -9.01 7.49 7.34
CA ARG A 97 -8.97 6.92 5.99
C ARG A 97 -7.91 5.82 5.80
N LEU A 98 -6.84 5.81 6.61
CA LEU A 98 -5.81 4.79 6.55
C LEU A 98 -6.41 3.45 6.98
N LEU A 99 -7.03 3.41 8.16
CA LEU A 99 -7.67 2.21 8.69
C LEU A 99 -8.83 1.74 7.80
N ALA A 100 -9.65 2.67 7.29
CA ALA A 100 -10.72 2.35 6.35
C ALA A 100 -10.18 1.65 5.08
N LYS A 101 -9.10 2.19 4.49
CA LYS A 101 -8.49 1.68 3.26
C LYS A 101 -7.86 0.29 3.43
N ILE A 102 -7.38 -0.06 4.62
CA ILE A 102 -6.70 -1.34 4.88
C ILE A 102 -7.58 -2.37 5.60
N SER A 103 -8.83 -2.01 5.91
CA SER A 103 -9.75 -2.86 6.67
C SER A 103 -10.16 -4.14 5.94
N ASN A 104 -10.16 -4.14 4.61
CA ASN A 104 -10.44 -5.30 3.79
C ASN A 104 -9.51 -5.29 2.57
N LEU A 105 -8.59 -6.25 2.50
CA LEU A 105 -7.44 -6.21 1.60
C LEU A 105 -7.35 -7.49 0.78
N LEU A 106 -7.20 -7.36 -0.53
CA LEU A 106 -6.75 -8.43 -1.42
C LEU A 106 -5.28 -8.20 -1.79
N TYR A 107 -4.41 -9.03 -1.23
CA TYR A 107 -2.97 -8.93 -1.41
C TYR A 107 -2.46 -10.02 -2.37
N LEU A 108 -1.82 -9.59 -3.47
CA LEU A 108 -1.14 -10.48 -4.42
C LEU A 108 0.36 -10.20 -4.47
N PRO A 109 1.21 -11.11 -3.96
CA PRO A 109 2.65 -11.02 -4.20
C PRO A 109 2.97 -11.20 -5.69
N VAL A 110 4.01 -10.50 -6.17
CA VAL A 110 4.47 -10.59 -7.57
C VAL A 110 5.92 -11.00 -7.58
N CYS A 111 6.22 -12.17 -8.15
CA CYS A 111 7.59 -12.62 -8.30
C CYS A 111 8.29 -11.76 -9.36
N LYS A 112 9.32 -11.01 -8.93
CA LYS A 112 10.18 -10.21 -9.82
C LYS A 112 11.64 -10.61 -9.64
N ASN A 113 11.91 -11.90 -9.81
CA ASN A 113 13.27 -12.47 -9.82
C ASN A 113 14.01 -12.14 -11.12
N SER A 114 13.32 -12.20 -12.25
CA SER A 114 13.86 -11.76 -13.54
C SER A 114 13.97 -10.22 -13.60
N LYS A 115 14.95 -9.74 -14.36
CA LYS A 115 15.02 -8.32 -14.74
C LYS A 115 13.96 -7.96 -15.78
N GLU A 116 13.50 -8.95 -16.54
CA GLU A 116 12.52 -8.78 -17.61
C GLU A 116 11.08 -8.88 -17.08
N PRO A 117 10.24 -7.84 -17.25
CA PRO A 117 8.84 -7.88 -16.84
C PRO A 117 8.01 -8.99 -17.47
N ASN A 118 8.40 -9.46 -18.66
CA ASN A 118 7.75 -10.58 -19.37
C ASN A 118 7.76 -11.89 -18.58
N ASP A 119 8.75 -12.07 -17.70
CA ASP A 119 8.94 -13.28 -16.90
C ASP A 119 8.38 -13.14 -15.48
N TRP A 120 7.87 -11.96 -15.12
CA TRP A 120 7.23 -11.76 -13.83
C TRP A 120 5.90 -12.51 -13.80
N TYR A 121 5.45 -12.89 -12.62
CA TYR A 121 4.18 -13.60 -12.45
C TYR A 121 3.56 -13.29 -11.08
N PHE A 122 2.24 -13.43 -11.02
CA PHE A 122 1.49 -13.34 -9.76
C PHE A 122 1.65 -14.64 -8.96
N LEU A 123 1.78 -14.50 -7.65
CA LEU A 123 1.67 -15.60 -6.69
C LEU A 123 0.24 -15.66 -6.12
N PRO A 124 -0.15 -16.77 -5.45
CA PRO A 124 -1.47 -16.90 -4.85
C PRO A 124 -1.84 -15.70 -3.97
N ALA A 125 -3.09 -15.28 -4.10
CA ALA A 125 -3.62 -14.13 -3.38
C ALA A 125 -3.97 -14.49 -1.93
N TYR A 126 -3.97 -13.47 -1.09
CA TYR A 126 -4.43 -13.53 0.29
C TYR A 126 -5.52 -12.48 0.49
N HIS A 127 -6.65 -12.89 1.04
CA HIS A 127 -7.70 -12.00 1.51
C HIS A 127 -7.56 -11.80 3.01
N ILE A 128 -7.44 -10.53 3.41
CA ILE A 128 -7.31 -10.11 4.81
C ILE A 128 -8.53 -9.26 5.14
N ASN A 129 -9.41 -9.78 5.98
CA ASN A 129 -10.58 -9.07 6.47
C ASN A 129 -10.41 -8.69 7.95
N CYS A 130 -10.13 -7.42 8.24
CA CYS A 130 -9.95 -6.93 9.60
C CYS A 130 -11.25 -6.97 10.42
N LYS A 131 -12.43 -7.03 9.79
CA LYS A 131 -13.70 -7.22 10.52
C LYS A 131 -13.77 -8.58 11.20
N GLU A 132 -13.06 -9.57 10.66
CA GLU A 132 -12.99 -10.94 11.20
C GLU A 132 -11.68 -11.19 11.97
N ASN A 133 -10.80 -10.20 12.00
CA ASN A 133 -9.51 -10.25 12.68
C ASN A 133 -9.32 -8.99 13.53
N HIS A 134 -10.03 -8.96 14.66
CA HIS A 134 -10.03 -7.83 15.59
C HIS A 134 -8.64 -7.51 16.13
N ASP A 135 -7.80 -8.52 16.39
CA ASP A 135 -6.44 -8.33 16.87
C ASP A 135 -5.57 -7.61 15.84
N LEU A 136 -5.71 -7.97 14.56
CA LEU A 136 -5.00 -7.26 13.48
C LEU A 136 -5.50 -5.82 13.33
N PHE A 137 -6.81 -5.61 13.43
CA PHE A 137 -7.38 -4.26 13.38
C PHE A 137 -6.84 -3.39 14.52
N GLN A 138 -6.82 -3.93 15.75
CA GLN A 138 -6.27 -3.25 16.91
C GLN A 138 -4.78 -2.96 16.71
N GLN A 139 -4.01 -3.91 16.20
CA GLN A 139 -2.58 -3.68 15.91
C GLN A 139 -2.35 -2.56 14.87
N PHE A 140 -3.20 -2.45 13.84
CA PHE A 140 -3.11 -1.34 12.88
C PHE A 140 -3.48 0.00 13.51
N HIS A 141 -4.47 0.01 14.40
CA HIS A 141 -4.80 1.19 15.18
C HIS A 141 -3.63 1.62 16.09
N ASP A 142 -3.03 0.68 16.82
CA ASP A 142 -1.89 0.96 17.72
C ASP A 142 -0.66 1.45 16.96
N ASP A 143 -0.40 0.90 15.77
CA ASP A 143 0.64 1.40 14.87
C ASP A 143 0.37 2.84 14.44
N PHE A 144 -0.88 3.15 14.08
CA PHE A 144 -1.27 4.50 13.69
C PHE A 144 -1.11 5.49 14.85
N GLU A 145 -1.57 5.16 16.05
CA GLU A 145 -1.43 6.02 17.24
C GLU A 145 0.04 6.23 17.61
N THR A 146 0.86 5.19 17.54
CA THR A 146 2.32 5.29 17.73
C THR A 146 2.94 6.25 16.71
N ILE A 147 2.52 6.15 15.45
CA ILE A 147 2.99 7.05 14.39
C ILE A 147 2.49 8.48 14.63
N LYS A 148 1.21 8.67 14.96
CA LYS A 148 0.59 9.97 15.25
C LYS A 148 1.34 10.68 16.39
N ALA A 149 1.58 10.00 17.50
CA ALA A 149 2.32 10.54 18.64
C ALA A 149 3.74 11.00 18.25
N LYS A 150 4.47 10.19 17.47
CA LYS A 150 5.81 10.55 16.99
C LYS A 150 5.79 11.75 16.03
N ILE A 151 4.80 11.80 15.13
CA ILE A 151 4.63 12.90 14.19
C ILE A 151 4.36 14.20 14.94
N LEU A 152 3.41 14.21 15.87
CA LEU A 152 3.10 15.40 16.68
C LEU A 152 4.32 15.83 17.51
N HIS A 153 5.04 14.88 18.11
CA HIS A 153 6.28 15.16 18.83
C HIS A 153 7.32 15.83 17.93
N ASP A 154 7.52 15.36 16.69
CA ASP A 154 8.47 15.98 15.75
C ASP A 154 8.06 17.41 15.39
N LEU A 155 6.76 17.64 15.14
CA LEU A 155 6.25 18.98 14.81
C LEU A 155 6.48 19.99 15.94
N GLU A 156 6.48 19.53 17.19
CA GLU A 156 6.69 20.37 18.37
C GLU A 156 8.16 20.50 18.76
N ASN A 157 8.94 19.43 18.65
CA ASN A 157 10.23 19.30 19.35
C ASN A 157 11.44 19.18 18.41
N SER A 158 11.27 18.76 17.15
CA SER A 158 12.42 18.67 16.25
C SER A 158 13.00 20.06 15.94
N SER A 159 14.28 20.10 15.54
CA SER A 159 14.96 21.35 15.20
C SER A 159 14.41 21.99 13.92
N ASP A 160 14.00 21.17 12.96
CA ASP A 160 13.42 21.60 11.67
C ASP A 160 11.88 21.72 11.71
N LYS A 161 11.26 21.28 12.81
CA LYS A 161 9.80 21.17 12.98
C LYS A 161 9.11 20.36 11.87
N PHE A 162 9.85 19.51 11.16
CA PHE A 162 9.34 18.67 10.09
C PHE A 162 9.06 17.26 10.57
N ILE A 163 8.14 16.59 9.89
CA ILE A 163 7.89 15.17 10.08
C ILE A 163 9.05 14.33 9.56
N HIS A 164 9.35 13.25 10.27
CA HIS A 164 10.35 12.27 9.89
C HIS A 164 9.73 10.88 9.72
N THR A 165 10.55 9.92 9.29
CA THR A 165 10.10 8.52 9.22
C THR A 165 9.74 8.02 10.62
N SER A 166 8.55 7.42 10.75
CA SER A 166 8.06 6.82 11.99
C SER A 166 7.52 5.41 11.72
N ASN A 167 7.65 4.52 12.69
CA ASN A 167 7.39 3.09 12.53
C ASN A 167 6.49 2.57 13.65
N GLY A 168 5.45 1.84 13.28
CA GLY A 168 4.79 0.85 14.11
C GLY A 168 5.33 -0.57 13.85
N LYS A 169 4.58 -1.58 14.29
CA LYS A 169 4.88 -2.99 14.08
C LYS A 169 4.76 -3.39 12.61
N TYR A 170 3.62 -3.09 11.98
CA TYR A 170 3.28 -3.42 10.59
C TYR A 170 3.15 -2.20 9.69
N ILE A 171 2.78 -1.03 10.20
CA ILE A 171 2.66 0.21 9.42
C ILE A 171 3.86 1.11 9.69
N GLN A 172 4.29 1.86 8.69
CA GLN A 172 5.28 2.94 8.82
C GLN A 172 4.86 4.13 7.97
N ILE A 173 5.36 5.31 8.32
CA ILE A 173 5.29 6.52 7.48
C ILE A 173 6.69 6.90 7.03
N ARG A 174 6.86 7.20 5.75
CA ARG A 174 8.17 7.57 5.17
C ARG A 174 7.99 8.50 3.99
N SER A 175 9.06 9.19 3.61
CA SER A 175 9.02 10.07 2.44
C SER A 175 8.70 9.28 1.17
N LYS A 176 7.72 9.76 0.40
CA LYS A 176 7.31 9.21 -0.88
C LYS A 176 6.98 10.36 -1.81
N ASP A 177 7.98 10.74 -2.58
CA ASP A 177 7.86 11.88 -3.47
C ASP A 177 8.71 11.70 -4.73
N ALA A 178 8.32 12.40 -5.79
CA ALA A 178 9.09 12.51 -7.03
C ALA A 178 9.29 14.00 -7.32
N LYS A 179 10.44 14.35 -7.89
CA LYS A 179 10.66 15.73 -8.34
C LYS A 179 9.69 16.04 -9.49
N ARG A 180 9.08 17.21 -9.44
CA ARG A 180 8.34 17.81 -10.55
C ARG A 180 9.31 18.16 -11.68
N ALA A 181 8.77 18.45 -12.88
CA ALA A 181 9.57 18.87 -14.04
C ALA A 181 10.47 20.09 -13.76
N ASN A 182 10.05 20.96 -12.84
CA ASN A 182 10.81 22.14 -12.40
C ASN A 182 11.85 21.84 -11.29
N GLY A 183 12.09 20.56 -10.96
CA GLY A 183 13.07 20.13 -9.96
C GLY A 183 12.61 20.19 -8.50
N GLN A 184 11.41 20.72 -8.22
CA GLN A 184 10.87 20.86 -6.87
C GLN A 184 10.17 19.58 -6.37
N TYR A 185 10.14 19.40 -5.06
CA TYR A 185 9.34 18.38 -4.39
C TYR A 185 7.92 18.88 -4.08
N ASN A 186 7.08 18.01 -3.54
CA ASN A 186 5.71 18.30 -3.14
C ASN A 186 5.67 18.47 -1.60
N PRO A 187 5.88 19.68 -1.05
CA PRO A 187 5.84 19.90 0.39
C PRO A 187 4.44 19.62 0.97
N ILE A 188 4.39 19.37 2.26
CA ILE A 188 3.13 19.23 3.01
C ILE A 188 2.93 20.53 3.79
N PHE A 189 1.82 21.21 3.53
CA PHE A 189 1.35 22.33 4.33
C PHE A 189 0.32 21.82 5.34
N CYS A 190 0.49 22.17 6.61
CA CYS A 190 -0.46 21.88 7.67
C CYS A 190 -1.24 23.16 7.95
N THR A 191 -2.55 23.13 7.72
CA THR A 191 -3.41 24.29 7.96
C THR A 191 -3.58 24.60 9.45
N THR A 192 -3.57 23.58 10.30
CA THR A 192 -3.72 23.69 11.76
C THR A 192 -2.55 24.45 12.39
N LEU A 193 -1.34 24.28 11.83
CA LEU A 193 -0.12 24.95 12.31
C LEU A 193 0.30 26.13 11.44
N ASP A 194 -0.46 26.44 10.38
CA ASP A 194 -0.17 27.49 9.38
C ASP A 194 1.28 27.48 8.86
N ARG A 195 1.82 26.29 8.56
CA ARG A 195 3.20 26.15 8.09
C ARG A 195 3.44 24.87 7.29
N HIS A 196 4.54 24.85 6.56
CA HIS A 196 5.07 23.60 6.03
C HIS A 196 5.62 22.71 7.14
N VAL A 197 5.20 21.45 7.10
CA VAL A 197 5.61 20.38 8.02
C VAL A 197 6.47 19.33 7.34
N SER A 198 6.69 19.48 6.04
CA SER A 198 7.67 18.72 5.28
C SER A 198 7.98 19.43 3.97
N ASN A 199 9.22 19.29 3.48
CA ASN A 199 9.61 19.70 2.13
C ASN A 199 9.31 18.64 1.06
N LYS A 200 8.85 17.45 1.46
CA LYS A 200 8.52 16.31 0.58
C LYS A 200 7.22 15.66 1.00
N ASN A 201 6.55 15.02 0.06
CA ASN A 201 5.40 14.21 0.39
C ASN A 201 5.82 12.94 1.15
N HIS A 202 4.91 12.43 1.97
CA HIS A 202 5.06 11.25 2.79
C HIS A 202 3.88 10.31 2.55
N ALA A 203 4.09 9.03 2.82
CA ALA A 203 3.06 8.02 2.67
C ALA A 203 3.16 6.96 3.75
N PHE A 204 2.01 6.36 4.05
CA PHE A 204 1.94 5.12 4.80
C PHE A 204 2.34 3.94 3.93
N TYR A 205 3.06 3.01 4.55
CA TYR A 205 3.49 1.74 3.97
C TYR A 205 3.27 0.62 4.97
N PHE A 206 2.90 -0.56 4.47
CA PHE A 206 3.15 -1.78 5.22
C PHE A 206 4.65 -2.11 5.20
N LYS A 207 5.19 -2.45 6.36
CA LYS A 207 6.51 -3.03 6.53
C LYS A 207 6.51 -4.48 5.99
N LYS A 208 7.70 -5.03 5.75
CA LYS A 208 7.82 -6.38 5.14
C LYS A 208 7.27 -7.46 6.07
N GLU A 209 7.39 -7.24 7.37
CA GLU A 209 6.92 -8.11 8.44
C GLU A 209 5.43 -8.41 8.31
N PHE A 210 4.62 -7.44 7.87
CA PHE A 210 3.19 -7.67 7.63
C PHE A 210 2.96 -8.77 6.57
N MET A 211 3.61 -8.65 5.42
CA MET A 211 3.47 -9.63 4.35
C MET A 211 4.13 -10.98 4.68
N LEU A 212 5.20 -10.98 5.47
CA LEU A 212 5.82 -12.20 5.99
C LEU A 212 4.87 -12.95 6.94
N ASP A 213 4.21 -12.21 7.83
CA ASP A 213 3.30 -12.77 8.82
C ASP A 213 2.00 -13.29 8.20
N ILE A 214 1.57 -12.73 7.07
CA ILE A 214 0.51 -13.33 6.24
C ILE A 214 0.97 -14.69 5.69
N GLN A 215 2.18 -14.77 5.13
CA GLN A 215 2.68 -15.97 4.46
C GLN A 215 2.98 -17.12 5.41
N ASN A 216 3.45 -16.82 6.61
CA ASN A 216 3.74 -17.84 7.62
C ASN A 216 2.50 -18.23 8.46
N GLY A 217 1.35 -17.60 8.23
CA GLY A 217 0.09 -17.88 8.93
C GLY A 217 -0.04 -17.22 10.31
N THR A 218 0.90 -16.35 10.71
CA THR A 218 0.79 -15.55 11.95
C THR A 218 -0.38 -14.58 11.86
N ILE A 219 -0.59 -13.96 10.70
CA ILE A 219 -1.78 -13.18 10.40
C ILE A 219 -2.76 -14.08 9.67
N LYS A 220 -3.95 -14.27 10.26
CA LYS A 220 -5.06 -14.97 9.60
C LYS A 220 -5.42 -14.26 8.29
N ALA A 221 -5.34 -15.01 7.20
CA ALA A 221 -5.72 -14.57 5.86
C ALA A 221 -6.22 -15.78 5.06
N ASP A 222 -7.24 -15.57 4.24
CA ASP A 222 -7.77 -16.61 3.36
C ASP A 222 -6.95 -16.64 2.08
N LYS A 223 -6.24 -17.75 1.85
CA LYS A 223 -5.49 -17.95 0.61
C LYS A 223 -6.47 -18.33 -0.49
N ILE A 224 -6.50 -17.55 -1.56
CA ILE A 224 -7.36 -17.82 -2.71
C ILE A 224 -6.62 -18.83 -3.61
N VAL A 225 -7.26 -19.97 -3.88
CA VAL A 225 -6.68 -21.12 -4.59
C VAL A 225 -7.47 -21.49 -5.82
#